data_AF-A0A0K1K5H2-F1
#
_entry.id   AF-A0A0K1K5H2-F1
#
_cell.length_a   1.000
_cell.length_b   1.000
_cell.length_c   1.000
_cell.angle_alpha   90.00
_cell.angle_beta   90.00
_cell.angle_gamma   90.00
#
_symmetry.space_group_name_H-M   'P 1'
#
loop_
_entity.id
_entity.type
_entity.pdbx_description
1 polymer ?
#
loop_
_entity_poly.entity_id
_entity_poly.type
_entity_poly.pdbx_seq_one_letter_code
_entity_poly.pdbx_strand_id
1 'polypeptide(L)'
;MSHEVKTIKEICALTLRVWREAAVLFMSIEVWLLMLVAVSLVAGLFLAFMGEASSLLAFGFSFGYLLARPVLHAKGILKWPFL
;
A
#
# COMPACT_ATOMS: atom_id res chain seq x y z
N MET A 1 -41.98 -13.07 8.60
CA MET A 1 -41.42 -12.41 7.40
C MET A 1 -39.94 -12.14 7.66
N SER A 2 -39.09 -13.04 7.18
CA SER A 2 -37.68 -13.27 7.54
C SER A 2 -36.72 -12.70 6.49
N HIS A 3 -36.91 -11.45 6.09
CA HIS A 3 -36.13 -10.83 5.01
C HIS A 3 -34.83 -10.14 5.44
N GLU A 4 -34.59 -9.88 6.74
CA GLU A 4 -33.36 -9.19 7.20
C GLU A 4 -32.14 -10.12 7.36
N VAL A 5 -32.35 -11.41 7.64
CA VAL A 5 -31.25 -12.35 7.93
C VAL A 5 -30.43 -12.68 6.67
N LYS A 6 -31.01 -12.51 5.47
CA LYS A 6 -30.27 -12.69 4.20
C LYS A 6 -29.27 -11.57 3.97
N THR A 7 -29.62 -10.33 4.29
CA THR A 7 -28.83 -9.14 3.98
C THR A 7 -27.52 -9.07 4.76
N ILE A 8 -27.53 -9.32 6.07
CA ILE A 8 -26.30 -9.24 6.89
C ILE A 8 -25.30 -10.34 6.51
N LYS A 9 -25.80 -11.56 6.26
CA LYS A 9 -24.96 -12.69 5.86
C LYS A 9 -24.40 -12.51 4.45
N GLU A 10 -25.20 -11.98 3.53
CA GLU A 10 -24.74 -11.63 2.18
C GLU A 10 -23.73 -10.48 2.20
N ILE A 11 -23.98 -9.41 2.96
CA ILE A 11 -23.02 -8.31 3.13
C ILE A 11 -21.71 -8.83 3.72
N CYS A 12 -21.77 -9.66 4.78
CA CYS A 12 -20.58 -10.20 5.41
C CYS A 12 -19.81 -11.14 4.45
N ALA A 13 -20.52 -11.97 3.68
CA ALA A 13 -19.91 -12.83 2.66
C ALA A 13 -19.34 -12.04 1.48
N LEU A 14 -19.94 -10.90 1.12
CA LEU A 14 -19.44 -9.98 0.11
C LEU A 14 -18.17 -9.29 0.60
N THR A 15 -18.19 -8.75 1.82
CA THR A 15 -17.03 -8.13 2.47
C THR A 15 -15.87 -9.12 2.60
N LEU A 16 -16.12 -10.36 3.00
CA LEU A 16 -15.09 -11.40 3.08
C LEU A 16 -14.49 -11.76 1.71
N ARG A 17 -15.32 -11.80 0.66
CA ARG A 17 -14.83 -12.04 -0.71
C ARG A 17 -14.00 -10.89 -1.23
N VAL A 18 -14.48 -9.66 -1.07
CA VAL A 18 -13.75 -8.44 -1.41
C VAL A 18 -12.45 -8.36 -0.61
N TRP A 19 -12.49 -8.69 0.68
CA TRP A 19 -11.31 -8.74 1.53
C TRP A 19 -10.31 -9.80 1.05
N ARG A 20 -10.77 -10.96 0.59
CA ARG A 20 -9.91 -12.03 0.09
C ARG A 20 -9.29 -11.68 -1.27
N GLU A 21 -10.04 -11.03 -2.15
CA GLU A 21 -9.52 -10.50 -3.42
C GLU A 21 -8.56 -9.34 -3.17
N ALA A 22 -8.87 -8.44 -2.23
CA ALA A 22 -7.97 -7.39 -1.77
C ALA A 22 -6.74 -7.95 -1.04
N ALA A 23 -6.85 -9.09 -0.36
CA ALA A 23 -5.70 -9.73 0.29
C ALA A 23 -4.64 -10.16 -0.73
N VAL A 24 -5.03 -10.50 -1.96
CA VAL A 24 -4.09 -10.75 -3.06
C VAL A 24 -3.33 -9.47 -3.43
N LEU A 25 -4.00 -8.31 -3.40
CA LEU A 25 -3.35 -7.00 -3.55
C LEU A 25 -2.36 -6.72 -2.40
N PHE A 26 -2.71 -7.06 -1.16
CA PHE A 26 -1.80 -6.97 0.00
C PHE A 26 -0.62 -7.94 -0.07
N MET A 27 -0.71 -9.00 -0.87
CA MET A 27 0.41 -9.91 -1.13
C MET A 27 1.41 -9.32 -2.15
N SER A 28 1.02 -8.26 -2.86
CA SER A 28 1.91 -7.59 -3.81
C SER A 28 2.96 -6.77 -3.08
N ILE A 29 4.23 -7.05 -3.40
CA ILE A 29 5.38 -6.33 -2.86
C ILE A 29 5.34 -4.84 -3.16
N GLU A 30 4.67 -4.43 -4.25
CA GLU A 30 4.47 -3.03 -4.61
C GLU A 30 3.64 -2.28 -3.56
N VAL A 31 2.61 -2.93 -3.00
CA VAL A 31 1.74 -2.33 -1.97
C VAL A 31 2.53 -2.12 -0.68
N TRP A 32 3.33 -3.10 -0.28
CA TRP A 32 4.20 -2.96 0.88
C TRP A 32 5.26 -1.87 0.69
N LEU A 33 5.86 -1.77 -0.50
CA LEU A 33 6.83 -0.73 -0.80
C LEU A 33 6.19 0.67 -0.79
N LEU A 34 4.98 0.82 -1.35
CA LEU A 34 4.22 2.07 -1.27
C LEU A 34 3.82 2.42 0.17
N MET A 35 3.45 1.43 0.97
CA MET A 35 3.16 1.63 2.39
C MET A 35 4.41 2.07 3.15
N LEU A 36 5.58 1.48 2.86
CA LEU A 36 6.85 1.85 3.46
C LEU A 36 7.26 3.28 3.08
N VAL A 37 7.01 3.70 1.84
CA VAL A 37 7.21 5.08 1.37
C VAL A 37 6.28 6.04 2.09
N ALA A 38 5.00 5.69 2.26
CA ALA A 38 4.05 6.52 3.00
C ALA A 38 4.48 6.71 4.47
N VAL A 39 4.88 5.62 5.14
CA VAL A 39 5.43 5.66 6.50
C VAL A 39 6.70 6.49 6.54
N SER A 40 7.59 6.32 5.56
CA SER A 40 8.86 7.06 5.45
C SER A 40 8.63 8.56 5.24
N LEU A 41 7.63 8.95 4.44
CA LEU A 41 7.25 10.36 4.26
C LEU A 41 6.72 10.99 5.55
N VAL A 42 5.82 10.29 6.25
CA VAL A 42 5.25 10.80 7.52
C VAL A 42 6.34 10.89 8.60
N ALA A 43 7.17 9.85 8.73
CA ALA A 43 8.29 9.84 9.67
C ALA A 43 9.33 10.91 9.30
N GLY A 44 9.68 11.05 8.02
CA GLY A 44 10.60 12.05 7.51
C GLY A 44 10.11 13.47 7.75
N LEU A 45 8.81 13.73 7.57
CA LEU A 45 8.20 15.02 7.88
C LEU A 45 8.27 15.33 9.38
N PHE A 46 8.03 14.33 10.23
CA PHE A 46 8.12 14.48 11.69
C PHE A 46 9.57 14.75 12.15
N LEU A 47 10.54 14.02 11.60
CA LEU A 47 11.97 14.21 11.87
C LEU A 47 12.46 15.59 11.36
N ALA A 48 11.97 16.03 10.20
CA ALA A 48 12.28 17.36 9.67
C ALA A 48 11.72 18.47 10.57
N PHE A 49 10.53 18.27 11.13
CA PHE A 49 9.96 19.20 12.11
C PHE A 49 10.81 19.29 13.39
N MET A 50 11.44 18.18 13.79
CA MET A 50 12.42 18.14 14.89
C MET A 50 13.81 18.70 14.52
N GLY A 51 14.02 19.12 13.26
CA GLY A 51 15.31 19.62 12.78
C GLY A 51 16.37 18.52 12.59
N GLU A 52 15.94 17.25 12.53
CA GLU A 52 16.86 16.13 12.46
C GLU A 52 17.28 15.82 11.01
N ALA A 53 18.59 15.69 10.79
CA ALA A 53 19.15 15.42 9.46
C ALA A 53 18.80 14.01 8.93
N SER A 54 18.37 13.10 9.81
CA SER A 54 17.85 11.77 9.45
C SER A 54 16.61 11.84 8.54
N SER A 55 15.89 12.96 8.54
CA SER A 55 14.78 13.23 7.61
C SER A 55 15.21 13.18 6.13
N LEU A 56 16.45 13.57 5.80
CA LEU A 56 16.98 13.50 4.43
C LEU A 56 17.07 12.06 3.92
N LEU A 57 17.37 11.10 4.78
CA LEU A 57 17.38 9.68 4.41
C LEU A 57 15.97 9.17 4.14
N ALA A 58 14.99 9.59 4.94
CA ALA A 58 13.59 9.22 4.76
C ALA A 58 13.00 9.80 3.46
N PHE A 59 13.27 11.08 3.19
CA PHE A 59 12.90 11.68 1.91
C PHE A 59 13.67 11.06 0.73
N GLY A 60 14.97 10.84 0.88
CA GLY A 60 15.81 10.19 -0.14
C GLY A 60 15.32 8.80 -0.52
N PHE A 61 14.93 7.99 0.47
CA PHE A 61 14.32 6.67 0.23
C PHE A 61 13.00 6.80 -0.53
N SER A 62 12.14 7.72 -0.11
CA SER A 62 10.83 7.94 -0.72
C SER A 62 10.94 8.38 -2.19
N PHE A 63 11.81 9.35 -2.48
CA PHE A 63 12.08 9.82 -3.83
C PHE A 63 12.80 8.75 -4.68
N GLY A 64 13.79 8.06 -4.10
CA GLY A 64 14.53 6.99 -4.77
C GLY A 64 13.61 5.86 -5.21
N TYR A 65 12.68 5.45 -4.35
CA TYR A 65 11.68 4.45 -4.71
C TYR A 65 10.75 4.93 -5.83
N LEU A 66 10.22 6.17 -5.74
CA LEU A 66 9.33 6.72 -6.76
C LEU A 66 10.00 6.78 -8.15
N LEU A 67 11.29 7.11 -8.20
CA LEU A 67 12.08 7.14 -9.44
C LEU A 67 12.46 5.73 -9.93
N ALA A 68 12.74 4.80 -9.02
CA ALA A 68 13.03 3.41 -9.37
C ALA A 68 11.77 2.64 -9.81
N ARG A 69 10.58 3.05 -9.36
CA ARG A 69 9.29 2.42 -9.66
C ARG A 69 9.03 2.22 -11.16
N PRO A 70 9.13 3.23 -12.05
CA PRO A 70 8.94 3.02 -13.49
C PRO A 70 9.99 2.05 -14.07
N VAL A 71 11.22 2.04 -13.56
CA VAL A 71 12.28 1.13 -14.00
C VAL A 71 11.99 -0.32 -13.57
N LEU A 72 11.50 -0.52 -12.35
CA LEU A 72 11.13 -1.82 -11.82
C LEU A 72 9.93 -2.42 -12.57
N HIS A 73 8.97 -1.57 -12.94
CA HIS A 73 7.85 -1.94 -13.82
C HIS A 73 8.31 -2.24 -15.24
N ALA A 74 9.18 -1.41 -15.83
CA ALA A 74 9.73 -1.65 -17.16
C ALA A 74 10.55 -2.94 -17.26
N LYS A 75 11.24 -3.33 -16.17
CA LYS A 75 11.98 -4.61 -16.07
C LYS A 75 11.08 -5.82 -15.78
N GLY A 76 9.78 -5.63 -15.58
CA GLY A 76 8.84 -6.72 -15.26
C GLY A 76 9.09 -7.40 -13.90
N ILE A 77 9.91 -6.80 -13.04
CA ILE A 77 10.21 -7.29 -11.68
C ILE A 77 9.01 -7.02 -10.78
N LEU A 78 8.40 -5.85 -10.92
CA LEU A 78 7.07 -5.57 -10.38
C LEU A 78 6.05 -6.02 -11.43
N LYS A 79 5.37 -7.15 -11.17
CA LYS A 79 4.16 -7.49 -11.91
C LYS A 79 3.08 -6.49 -11.50
N TRP A 80 2.48 -5.83 -12.49
CA TRP A 80 1.29 -5.00 -12.30
C TRP A 80 0.24 -5.82 -11.54
N PRO A 81 -0.23 -5.38 -10.36
CA PRO A 81 -1.24 -6.12 -9.62
C PRO A 81 -2.63 -6.08 -10.30
N PHE A 82 -2.77 -5.36 -11.41
CA PHE A 82 -4.01 -5.16 -12.15
C PHE A 82 -4.03 -5.82 -13.55
N LEU A 83 -3.00 -6.61 -13.89
CA LEU A 83 -2.87 -7.35 -15.16
C LEU A 83 -2.94 -8.87 -14.94
#